data_AF-J4X0F7-F1
#
_entry.id   AF-J4X0F7-F1
#
_cell.length_a   1.000
_cell.length_b   1.000
_cell.length_c   1.000
_cell.angle_alpha   90.00
_cell.angle_beta   90.00
_cell.angle_gamma   90.00
#
_symmetry.space_group_name_H-M   'P 1'
#
loop_
_entity.id
_entity.type
_entity.pdbx_description
1 polymer ?
#
loop_
_entity_poly.entity_id
_entity_poly.type
_entity_poly.pdbx_seq_one_letter_code
_entity_poly.pdbx_strand_id
1 'polypeptide(L)' 'MIISLYLCSLKQEIMATIIQPTPTLVGKEAKEFWKKIENYETYLKEKGISLSRKKIEKDAAFFKSLFKKEKKQ' A
#
# COMPACT_ATOMS: atom_id res chain seq x y z
N MET A 1 13.69 28.66 39.85
CA MET A 1 12.32 28.15 39.59
C MET A 1 11.89 28.12 38.12
N ILE A 2 12.66 28.70 37.18
CA ILE A 2 12.26 28.75 35.76
C ILE A 2 12.69 27.50 34.97
N ILE A 3 13.75 26.81 35.40
CA ILE A 3 14.29 25.62 34.71
C ILE A 3 13.38 24.38 34.87
N SER A 4 12.64 24.27 35.99
CA SER A 4 11.77 23.10 36.26
C SER A 4 10.51 23.05 35.39
N LEU A 5 10.09 24.17 34.81
CA LEU A 5 8.92 24.23 33.90
C LEU A 5 9.26 23.74 32.50
N TYR A 6 10.53 23.82 32.08
CA TYR A 6 10.94 23.45 30.71
C TYR A 6 11.05 21.93 30.49
N LEU A 7 11.33 21.15 31.54
CA LEU A 7 11.36 19.69 31.46
C LEU A 7 9.98 19.05 31.21
N CYS A 8 8.89 19.76 31.50
CA CYS A 8 7.54 19.25 31.27
C CYS A 8 7.13 19.26 29.79
N SER A 9 7.76 20.10 28.97
CA SER A 9 7.41 20.29 27.54
C SER A 9 8.02 19.22 26.61
N LEU A 10 8.94 18.39 27.10
CA LEU A 10 9.59 17.32 26.34
C LEU A 10 9.06 15.92 26.71
N LYS A 11 7.79 15.81 27.12
CA LYS A 11 7.04 14.57 26.91
C LYS A 11 6.76 14.46 25.41
N GLN A 12 7.75 14.01 24.64
CA GLN A 12 7.49 13.39 23.36
C GLN A 12 6.57 12.21 23.64
N GLU A 13 5.28 12.37 23.36
CA GLU A 13 4.40 11.22 23.21
C GLU A 13 4.94 10.42 22.03
N ILE A 14 5.69 9.37 22.34
CA ILE A 14 5.92 8.28 21.41
C ILE A 14 4.54 7.62 21.25
N MET A 15 3.70 8.22 20.42
CA MET A 15 2.44 7.64 19.97
C MET A 15 2.81 6.51 19.02
N ALA A 16 3.33 5.41 19.56
CA ALA A 16 3.33 4.16 18.84
C ALA A 16 1.86 3.89 18.51
N THR A 17 1.48 4.13 17.24
CA THR A 17 0.15 3.82 16.74
C THR A 17 -0.17 2.41 17.18
N ILE A 18 -1.24 2.23 17.95
CA ILE A 18 -1.68 0.91 18.42
C ILE A 18 -1.82 0.05 17.17
N ILE A 19 -0.95 -0.95 17.02
CA ILE A 19 -1.05 -1.92 15.92
C ILE A 19 -2.28 -2.74 16.24
N GLN A 20 -3.40 -2.44 15.56
CA GLN A 20 -4.57 -3.29 15.62
C GLN A 20 -4.19 -4.68 15.11
N PRO A 21 -4.64 -5.77 15.76
CA PRO A 21 -4.41 -7.10 15.23
C PRO A 21 -4.97 -7.15 13.82
N THR A 22 -4.26 -7.78 12.90
CA THR A 22 -4.74 -7.99 11.54
C THR A 22 -6.13 -8.64 11.65
N PRO A 23 -7.20 -8.02 11.14
CA PRO A 23 -8.52 -8.57 11.27
C PRO A 23 -8.54 -9.94 10.59
N THR A 24 -8.82 -10.98 11.38
CA THR A 24 -8.93 -12.34 10.87
C THR A 24 -10.32 -12.51 10.28
N LEU A 25 -10.39 -12.92 9.01
CA LEU A 25 -11.66 -13.26 8.38
C LEU A 25 -12.17 -14.57 9.01
N VAL A 26 -13.31 -14.53 9.68
CA VAL A 26 -13.93 -15.71 10.31
C VAL A 26 -15.35 -15.92 9.80
N GLY A 27 -15.76 -17.17 9.59
CA GLY A 27 -17.13 -17.53 9.24
C GLY A 27 -17.56 -17.01 7.86
N LYS A 28 -18.66 -16.23 7.83
CA LYS A 28 -19.31 -15.80 6.59
C LYS A 28 -18.41 -14.88 5.73
N GLU A 29 -17.68 -13.99 6.38
CA GLU A 29 -16.77 -13.04 5.70
C GLU A 29 -15.62 -13.75 4.98
N ALA A 30 -15.07 -14.80 5.61
CA ALA A 30 -14.03 -15.62 4.99
C ALA A 30 -14.55 -16.31 3.73
N LYS A 31 -15.78 -16.86 3.78
CA LYS A 31 -16.40 -17.53 2.63
C LYS A 31 -16.66 -16.55 1.48
N GLU A 32 -17.12 -15.35 1.78
CA GLU A 32 -17.34 -14.30 0.78
C GLU A 32 -16.03 -13.80 0.17
N PHE A 33 -14.98 -13.64 0.99
CA PHE A 33 -13.65 -13.30 0.52
C PHE A 33 -13.13 -14.35 -0.48
N TRP A 34 -13.20 -15.64 -0.15
CA TRP A 34 -12.72 -16.69 -1.05
C TRP A 34 -13.51 -16.75 -2.37
N LYS A 35 -14.84 -16.56 -2.32
CA LYS A 35 -15.67 -16.45 -3.53
C LYS A 35 -15.29 -15.24 -4.41
N LYS A 36 -14.85 -14.15 -3.80
CA LYS A 36 -14.35 -12.97 -4.51
C LYS A 36 -12.98 -13.23 -5.15
N ILE A 37 -12.11 -13.98 -4.46
CA ILE A 37 -10.81 -14.41 -5.00
C ILE A 37 -10.99 -15.35 -6.20
N GLU A 38 -11.94 -16.28 -6.13
CA GLU A 38 -12.23 -17.22 -7.22
C GLU A 38 -12.57 -16.49 -8.54
N ASN A 39 -13.31 -15.38 -8.45
CA ASN A 39 -13.69 -14.58 -9.62
C ASN A 39 -12.74 -13.41 -9.91
N TYR A 40 -11.59 -13.36 -9.24
CA TYR A 40 -10.71 -12.20 -9.27
C TYR A 40 -10.11 -11.95 -10.66
N GLU A 41 -9.72 -13.00 -11.39
CA GLU A 41 -9.20 -12.85 -12.75
C GLU A 41 -10.23 -12.26 -13.71
N THR A 42 -11.49 -12.70 -13.62
CA THR A 42 -12.59 -12.17 -14.43
C THR A 42 -12.84 -10.70 -14.12
N TYR A 43 -12.88 -10.36 -12.83
CA TYR A 43 -13.00 -8.98 -12.37
C TYR A 43 -11.87 -8.09 -12.93
N LEU A 44 -10.62 -8.57 -12.92
CA LEU A 44 -9.50 -7.80 -13.49
C LEU A 44 -9.65 -7.60 -14.99
N LYS A 45 -10.08 -8.64 -15.73
CA LYS A 45 -10.35 -8.55 -17.18
C LYS A 45 -11.46 -7.54 -17.49
N GLU A 46 -12.55 -7.54 -16.75
CA GLU A 46 -13.64 -6.55 -16.88
C GLU A 46 -13.16 -5.12 -16.64
N LYS A 47 -12.19 -4.94 -15.74
CA LYS A 47 -11.55 -3.63 -15.49
C LYS A 47 -10.45 -3.29 -16.50
N GLY A 48 -10.23 -4.12 -17.52
CA GLY A 48 -9.18 -3.93 -18.52
C GLY A 48 -7.76 -4.17 -17.99
N ILE A 49 -7.63 -4.79 -16.81
CA ILE A 49 -6.36 -5.11 -16.18
C ILE A 49 -5.95 -6.52 -16.61
N SER A 50 -4.81 -6.63 -17.30
CA SER A 50 -4.21 -7.91 -17.67
C SER A 50 -2.96 -8.16 -16.83
N LEU A 51 -2.97 -9.22 -16.02
CA LEU A 51 -1.83 -9.67 -15.21
C LEU A 51 -0.77 -10.42 -16.03
N SER A 52 -0.41 -9.89 -17.21
CA SER A 52 0.69 -10.43 -18.00
C SER A 52 2.00 -9.82 -17.55
N ARG A 53 2.91 -10.63 -17.00
CA ARG A 53 4.24 -10.19 -16.58
C ARG A 53 4.97 -9.40 -17.68
N LYS A 54 4.95 -9.91 -18.92
CA LYS A 54 5.57 -9.24 -20.08
C LYS A 54 4.96 -7.87 -20.35
N LYS A 55 3.64 -7.73 -20.22
CA LYS A 55 2.93 -6.45 -20.42
C LYS A 55 3.32 -5.46 -19.33
N ILE A 56 3.32 -5.90 -18.07
CA ILE A 56 3.70 -5.08 -16.91
C ILE A 56 5.13 -4.57 -17.05
N GLU A 57 6.08 -5.45 -17.41
CA GLU A 57 7.48 -5.07 -17.63
C GLU A 57 7.63 -4.06 -18.77
N LYS A 58 6.90 -4.24 -19.87
CA LYS A 58 6.89 -3.30 -21.01
C LYS A 58 6.32 -1.94 -20.60
N ASP A 59 5.17 -1.92 -19.92
CA ASP A 59 4.51 -0.70 -19.48
C ASP A 59 5.38 0.06 -18.47
N ALA A 60 6.02 -0.65 -17.53
CA ALA A 60 6.96 -0.06 -16.57
C ALA A 60 8.21 0.52 -17.26
N ALA A 61 8.77 -0.18 -18.26
CA ALA A 61 9.91 0.32 -19.03
C ALA A 61 9.55 1.58 -19.83
N PHE A 62 8.37 1.59 -20.47
CA PHE A 62 7.85 2.77 -21.16
C PHE A 62 7.67 3.94 -20.19
N PHE A 63 6.99 3.73 -19.05
CA PHE A 63 6.79 4.75 -18.04
C PHE A 63 8.14 5.32 -17.56
N LYS A 64 9.12 4.46 -17.26
CA LYS A 64 10.47 4.89 -16.86
C LYS A 64 11.17 5.71 -17.93
N SER A 65 10.92 5.46 -19.21
CA SER A 65 11.50 6.23 -20.32
C SER A 65 10.97 7.67 -20.37
N LEU A 66 9.71 7.91 -20.00
CA LEU A 66 9.10 9.25 -19.97
C LEU A 66 9.77 10.17 -18.93
N PHE A 67 10.28 9.60 -17.83
CA PHE A 67 10.94 10.35 -16.76
C PHE A 67 12.47 10.34 -16.86
N LYS A 68 13.05 9.79 -17.94
CA LYS A 68 14.49 9.94 -18.15
C LYS A 68 14.79 11.41 -18.42
N LYS A 69 15.36 12.08 -17.41
CA LYS A 69 15.95 13.41 -17.59
C LYS A 69 17.04 13.29 -18.66
N GLU A 70 16.97 14.16 -19.67
CA GLU A 70 18.13 14.39 -20.54
C GLU A 70 19.31 14.72 -19.63
N LYS A 71 20.34 13.88 -19.67
CA LYS A 71 21.63 14.28 -19.11
C LYS A 71 22.14 15.39 -20.02
N LYS A 72 21.86 16.65 -19.66
CA LYS A 72 22.57 17.79 -20.23
C LYS A 72 24.06 17.51 -20.01
N GLN A 73 24.77 17.32 -21.12
CA GLN A 73 26.22 17.31 -21.16
C GLN A 73 26.75 18.68 -20.76
#